data_AF-A0PAP3-F1
#
_entry.id   AF-A0PAP3-F1
#
_cell.length_a   1.000
_cell.length_b   1.000
_cell.length_c   1.000
_cell.angle_alpha   90.00
_cell.angle_beta   90.00
_cell.angle_gamma   90.00
#
_symmetry.space_group_name_H-M   'P 1'
#
loop_
_entity.id
_entity.type
_entity.pdbx_description
1 polymer ?
#
loop_
_entity_poly.entity_id
_entity_poly.type
_entity_poly.pdbx_seq_one_letter_code
_entity_poly.pdbx_strand_id
1 'polypeptide(L)' 'TGFYPDRDLMFWRKDGEELHEGVDPGEILPNNDGTFQLNIDLKLSSVTPEYWQRYDCVFQLFGANRYITTKL' A
#
# COMPACT_ATOMS: atom_id res chain seq x y z
N THR A 1 -0.05 4.25 -8.60
CA THR A 1 0.48 3.83 -9.91
C THR A 1 1.50 4.85 -10.39
N GLY A 2 2.30 4.54 -11.41
CA GLY A 2 3.23 5.50 -12.01
C GLY A 2 4.60 5.58 -11.34
N PHE A 3 5.05 4.51 -10.67
CA PHE A 3 6.34 4.49 -9.97
C PHE A 3 7.44 3.82 -10.80
N TYR A 4 8.70 4.13 -10.49
CA TYR A 4 9.90 3.57 -11.10
C TYR A 4 11.11 3.77 -10.15
N PRO A 5 12.03 2.80 -10.00
CA PRO A 5 12.04 1.46 -10.61
C PRO A 5 11.04 0.49 -9.95
N ASP A 6 11.03 -0.79 -10.37
CA ASP A 6 10.16 -1.88 -9.87
C ASP A 6 10.49 -2.38 -8.46
N ARG A 7 11.20 -1.58 -7.65
CA ARG A 7 11.76 -1.99 -6.35
C ARG A 7 11.00 -1.43 -5.15
N ASP A 8 9.81 -0.90 -5.37
CA ASP A 8 9.03 -0.21 -4.34
C ASP A 8 8.23 -1.17 -3.46
N LEU A 9 8.04 -0.77 -2.21
CA LEU A 9 7.30 -1.54 -1.19
C LEU A 9 5.99 -0.84 -0.85
N MET A 10 4.91 -1.61 -0.73
CA MET A 10 3.61 -1.14 -0.28
C MET A 10 3.11 -2.05 0.84
N PHE A 11 2.63 -1.47 1.94
CA PHE A 11 2.16 -2.22 3.10
C PHE A 11 1.05 -1.47 3.83
N TRP A 12 0.22 -2.21 4.57
CA TRP A 12 -0.77 -1.64 5.46
C TRP A 12 -0.20 -1.47 6.86
N ARG A 13 -0.67 -0.42 7.55
CA ARG A 13 -0.46 -0.25 8.98
C ARG A 13 -1.79 -0.16 9.70
N LYS A 14 -1.76 -0.55 10.97
CA LYS A 14 -2.81 -0.28 11.95
C LYS A 14 -2.19 0.40 13.15
N ASP A 15 -2.69 1.56 13.52
CA ASP A 15 -2.18 2.36 14.64
C ASP A 15 -0.64 2.62 14.55
N GLY A 16 -0.10 2.67 13.33
CA GLY A 16 1.33 2.90 13.06
C GLY A 16 2.21 1.65 12.99
N GLU A 17 1.67 0.46 13.28
CA GLU A 17 2.38 -0.82 13.17
C GLU A 17 2.05 -1.53 11.86
N GLU A 18 3.04 -2.15 11.22
CA GLU A 18 2.84 -2.93 9.99
C GLU A 18 1.88 -4.11 10.23
N LEU A 19 0.90 -4.25 9.34
CA LEU A 19 -0.15 -5.24 9.41
C LEU A 19 0.06 -6.28 8.30
N HIS A 20 0.10 -7.56 8.69
CA HIS A 20 0.15 -8.68 7.75
C HIS A 20 -1.17 -9.46 7.68
N GLU A 21 -2.00 -9.41 8.73
CA GLU A 21 -3.26 -10.14 8.77
C GLU A 21 -4.31 -9.48 7.86
N GLY A 22 -4.99 -10.29 7.04
CA GLY A 22 -6.05 -9.81 6.16
C GLY A 22 -5.56 -8.97 4.98
N VAL A 23 -4.24 -8.86 4.79
CA VAL A 23 -3.59 -8.16 3.70
C VAL A 23 -3.32 -9.11 2.54
N ASP A 24 -3.68 -8.68 1.33
CA ASP A 24 -3.48 -9.42 0.09
C ASP A 24 -2.63 -8.56 -0.87
N PRO A 25 -1.32 -8.80 -0.98
CA PRO A 25 -0.45 -8.04 -1.87
C PRO A 25 -0.67 -8.49 -3.31
N GLY A 26 -1.01 -7.55 -4.19
CA GLY A 26 -1.06 -7.84 -5.61
C GLY A 26 0.31 -7.86 -6.26
N GLU A 27 0.30 -8.13 -7.56
CA GLU A 27 1.51 -8.17 -8.37
C GLU A 27 1.93 -6.75 -8.80
N ILE A 28 3.25 -6.57 -8.96
CA ILE A 28 3.77 -5.39 -9.66
C ILE A 28 3.55 -5.60 -11.16
N LEU A 29 2.74 -4.74 -11.76
CA LEU A 29 2.43 -4.80 -13.19
C LEU A 29 3.09 -3.63 -13.94
N PRO A 30 3.61 -3.85 -15.16
CA PRO A 30 4.13 -2.77 -15.99
C PRO A 30 3.00 -1.94 -16.61
N ASN A 31 3.26 -0.65 -16.79
CA ASN A 31 2.44 0.26 -17.58
C ASN A 31 3.06 0.50 -18.97
N ASN A 32 2.25 0.94 -19.94
CA ASN A 32 2.71 1.19 -21.32
C ASN A 32 3.70 2.36 -21.45
N ASP A 33 3.83 3.20 -20.42
CA ASP A 33 4.74 4.36 -20.37
C ASP A 33 6.10 4.05 -19.72
N GLY A 34 6.36 2.78 -19.38
CA GLY A 34 7.60 2.34 -18.73
C GLY A 34 7.61 2.49 -17.20
N THR A 35 6.50 2.93 -16.60
CA THR A 35 6.31 2.92 -15.14
C THR A 35 5.63 1.63 -14.67
N PHE A 36 5.41 1.51 -13.36
CA PHE A 36 4.77 0.35 -12.73
C PHE A 36 3.53 0.72 -11.93
N GLN A 37 2.71 -0.29 -11.66
CA GLN A 37 1.56 -0.23 -10.76
C GLN A 37 1.57 -1.42 -9.81
N LEU A 38 1.00 -1.22 -8.63
CA LEU A 38 0.89 -2.19 -7.56
C LEU A 38 -0.38 -1.84 -6.77
N ASN A 39 -1.09 -2.85 -6.29
CA ASN A 39 -2.16 -2.72 -5.31
C ASN A 39 -1.88 -3.62 -4.09
N ILE A 40 -2.53 -3.29 -2.98
CA ILE A 40 -2.51 -4.11 -1.77
C ILE A 40 -3.87 -3.98 -1.10
N ASP A 41 -4.60 -5.09 -1.07
CA ASP A 41 -5.96 -5.10 -0.58
C ASP A 41 -5.98 -5.45 0.91
N LEU A 42 -6.88 -4.82 1.68
CA LEU A 42 -7.10 -5.10 3.09
C LEU A 42 -8.53 -5.56 3.32
N LYS A 43 -8.69 -6.74 3.91
CA LYS A 43 -10.00 -7.32 4.26
C LYS A 43 -10.47 -6.76 5.60
N LEU A 44 -11.52 -5.93 5.57
CA LEU A 44 -12.12 -5.30 6.75
C LEU A 44 -13.51 -5.84 7.10
N SER A 45 -13.87 -7.04 6.63
CA SER A 45 -15.22 -7.61 6.78
C SER A 45 -15.71 -7.70 8.24
N SER A 46 -14.80 -7.76 9.22
CA SER A 46 -15.11 -7.83 10.65
C SER A 46 -14.84 -6.52 11.41
N VAL A 47 -14.47 -5.44 10.72
CA VAL A 47 -14.09 -4.16 11.32
C VAL A 47 -15.19 -3.14 11.05
N THR A 48 -15.73 -2.53 12.10
CA THR A 48 -16.74 -1.48 11.92
C THR A 48 -16.12 -0.23 11.29
N PRO A 49 -16.84 0.50 10.41
CA PRO A 49 -16.31 1.67 9.70
C PRO A 49 -15.71 2.75 10.61
N GLU A 50 -16.20 2.89 11.85
CA GLU A 50 -15.68 3.86 12.83
C GLU A 50 -14.24 3.55 13.28
N TYR A 51 -13.67 2.41 12.91
CA TYR A 51 -12.28 2.07 13.18
C TYR A 51 -11.39 2.11 11.94
N TRP A 52 -11.93 2.44 10.76
CA TRP A 52 -11.15 2.48 9.53
C TRP A 52 -10.06 3.56 9.54
N GLN A 53 -10.26 4.68 10.26
CA GLN A 53 -9.23 5.73 10.39
C GLN A 53 -7.93 5.30 11.10
N ARG A 54 -7.93 4.11 11.73
CA ARG A 54 -6.76 3.52 12.38
C ARG A 54 -5.84 2.83 11.37
N TYR A 55 -6.30 2.64 10.13
CA TYR A 55 -5.56 1.99 9.07
C TYR A 55 -5.03 3.03 8.09
N ASP A 56 -3.78 2.84 7.68
CA ASP A 56 -3.19 3.61 6.61
C ASP A 56 -2.34 2.71 5.72
N CYS A 57 -2.34 3.00 4.42
CA CYS A 57 -1.49 2.33 3.45
C CYS A 57 -0.25 3.19 3.22
N VAL A 58 0.92 2.55 3.29
CA VAL A 58 2.22 3.19 3.08
C VAL A 58 2.81 2.67 1.78
N PHE A 59 3.25 3.60 0.95
CA PHE A 59 4.04 3.34 -0.24
C PHE A 59 5.44 3.95 -0.08
N GLN A 60 6.46 3.10 -0.09
CA GLN A 60 7.86 3.50 -0.02
C GLN A 60 8.47 3.54 -1.43
N LEU A 61 8.73 4.75 -1.91
CA LEU A 61 9.37 5.01 -3.19
C LEU A 61 10.89 5.05 -3.01
N PHE A 62 11.58 3.97 -3.36
CA PHE A 62 13.03 3.84 -3.20
C PHE A 62 13.79 4.84 -4.08
N GLY A 63 13.28 5.12 -5.29
CA GLY A 63 13.92 6.07 -6.22
C GLY A 63 14.04 7.49 -5.68
N ALA A 64 13.20 7.87 -4.71
CA ALA A 64 13.17 9.22 -4.14
C ALA A 64 13.41 9.26 -2.61
N ASN A 65 13.59 8.10 -1.96
CA ASN A 65 13.58 7.97 -0.49
C ASN A 65 12.38 8.70 0.14
N ARG A 66 11.19 8.46 -0.41
CA ARG A 66 9.93 9.10 0.02
C ARG A 66 8.93 8.06 0.51
N TYR A 67 8.20 8.41 1.55
CA TYR A 67 7.05 7.65 2.03
C TYR A 67 5.78 8.42 1.70
N ILE A 68 4.85 7.77 1.01
CA ILE A 68 3.52 8.29 0.76
C ILE A 68 2.56 7.49 1.64
N THR A 69 1.76 8.19 2.44
CA THR A 69 0.77 7.56 3.32
C THR A 69 -0.62 8.02 2.93
N THR A 70 -1.51 7.06 2.70
CA THR A 70 -2.93 7.29 2.43
C THR A 70 -3.74 6.65 3.53
N LYS A 71 -4.59 7.44 4.21
CA LYS A 71 -5.53 6.92 5.19
C LYS A 71 -6.74 6.31 4.49
N LEU A 72 -7.31 5.27 5.10
CA LEU A 72 -8.63 4.77 4.72
C LEU A 72 -9.74 5.68 5.24
#